data_AF-A0A162AKI8-F1
#
_entry.id   AF-A0A162AKI8-F1
#
_cell.length_a   1.000
_cell.length_b   1.000
_cell.length_c   1.000
_cell.angle_alpha   90.00
_cell.angle_beta   90.00
_cell.angle_gamma   90.00
#
_symmetry.space_group_name_H-M   'P 1'
#
loop_
_entity.id
_entity.type
_entity.pdbx_description
1 polymer ?
#
loop_
_entity_poly.entity_id
_entity_poly.type
_entity_poly.pdbx_seq_one_letter_code
_entity_poly.pdbx_strand_id
1 'polypeptide(L)'
;MALRSFFHLLASLLLVSTMVLSESEQLLESGIITKVPPHAQSPLKSPIAPAPAPTPVAAPVKAPPPVAPTPVKIPPPPVQSKAPPPPQPPVPVKVPPPPRPSVKPPSPPISPPPPSPPRNTKECYPPCLVRCKLHSRKNVCLRACVTCCDRCKCVPPGQFGNKEKCGKCYANMTTHGGKSKCP
;
A
#
# COMPACT_ATOMS: atom_id res chain seq x y z
N MET A 1 -9.17 -16.36 63.65
CA MET A 1 -8.33 -16.29 62.43
C MET A 1 -9.10 -16.68 61.16
N ALA A 2 -9.73 -17.86 61.09
CA ALA A 2 -10.43 -18.35 59.88
C ALA A 2 -11.38 -17.34 59.20
N LEU A 3 -12.22 -16.62 59.97
CA LEU A 3 -13.19 -15.66 59.43
C LEU A 3 -12.55 -14.55 58.57
N ARG A 4 -11.37 -14.04 58.95
CA ARG A 4 -10.65 -13.02 58.14
C ARG A 4 -10.16 -13.58 56.80
N SER A 5 -9.70 -14.83 56.77
CA SER A 5 -9.29 -15.50 55.53
C SER A 5 -10.48 -15.70 54.58
N PHE A 6 -11.64 -16.07 55.12
CA PHE A 6 -12.88 -16.21 54.34
C PHE A 6 -13.32 -14.88 53.70
N PHE A 7 -13.27 -13.77 54.43
CA PHE A 7 -13.54 -12.44 53.87
C PHE A 7 -12.56 -12.05 52.74
N HIS A 8 -11.26 -12.37 52.86
CA HIS A 8 -10.31 -12.12 51.78
C HIS A 8 -10.57 -12.99 50.54
N LEU A 9 -10.92 -14.26 50.71
CA LEU A 9 -11.28 -15.13 49.58
C LEU A 9 -12.56 -14.68 48.87
N LEU A 10 -13.59 -14.27 49.62
CA LEU A 10 -14.82 -13.68 49.06
C LEU A 10 -14.53 -12.37 48.31
N ALA A 11 -13.73 -11.47 48.88
CA ALA A 11 -13.37 -10.21 48.23
C ALA A 11 -12.61 -10.43 46.91
N SER A 12 -11.64 -11.36 46.89
CA SER A 12 -10.92 -11.72 45.67
C SER A 12 -11.83 -12.38 44.63
N LEU A 13 -12.74 -13.27 45.05
CA LEU A 13 -13.70 -13.92 44.13
C LEU A 13 -14.64 -12.89 43.50
N LEU A 14 -15.20 -11.97 44.30
CA LEU A 14 -16.07 -10.89 43.83
C LEU A 14 -15.33 -9.95 42.85
N LEU A 15 -14.07 -9.60 43.12
CA LEU A 15 -13.24 -8.80 42.22
C LEU A 15 -12.96 -9.48 40.87
N VAL A 16 -12.75 -10.80 40.86
CA VAL A 16 -12.57 -11.55 39.60
C VAL A 16 -13.89 -11.66 38.85
N SER A 17 -15.01 -11.92 39.53
CA SER A 17 -16.33 -11.98 38.89
C SER A 17 -16.76 -10.65 38.27
N THR A 18 -16.52 -9.50 38.90
CA THR A 18 -16.88 -8.20 38.31
C THR A 18 -16.05 -7.85 37.08
N MET A 19 -14.77 -8.23 37.04
CA MET A 19 -13.94 -8.07 35.83
C MET A 19 -14.48 -8.91 34.66
N VAL A 20 -14.87 -10.16 34.90
CA VAL A 20 -15.43 -11.05 33.86
C VAL A 20 -16.80 -10.56 33.36
N LEU A 21 -17.67 -10.05 34.24
CA LEU A 21 -18.97 -9.49 33.85
C LEU A 21 -18.83 -8.20 33.00
N SER A 22 -17.75 -7.44 33.20
CA SER A 22 -17.50 -6.18 32.49
C SER A 22 -17.13 -6.35 31.01
N GLU A 23 -16.70 -7.55 30.57
CA GLU A 23 -16.46 -7.84 29.14
C GLU A 23 -17.74 -8.29 28.41
N SER A 24 -18.74 -8.83 29.11
CA SER A 24 -20.01 -9.28 28.50
C SER A 24 -21.04 -8.17 28.26
N GLU A 25 -21.08 -7.13 29.09
CA GLU A 25 -22.14 -6.10 29.06
C GLU A 25 -21.94 -5.03 27.96
N GLN A 26 -20.77 -4.94 27.32
CA GLN A 26 -20.50 -3.94 26.27
C GLN A 26 -21.17 -4.25 24.91
N LEU A 27 -21.64 -5.49 24.68
CA LEU A 27 -22.20 -5.91 23.40
C LEU A 27 -23.70 -5.64 23.22
N LEU A 28 -24.41 -5.24 24.28
CA LEU A 28 -25.86 -5.06 24.25
C LEU A 28 -26.32 -3.59 24.17
N GLU A 29 -25.52 -2.63 24.68
CA GLU A 29 -25.94 -1.21 24.79
C GLU A 29 -25.64 -0.35 23.54
N SER A 30 -24.94 -0.89 22.53
CA SER A 30 -24.70 -0.19 21.25
C SER A 30 -25.71 -0.57 20.14
N GLY A 31 -26.94 -0.88 20.55
CA GLY A 31 -28.07 -1.21 19.67
C GLY A 31 -29.09 -0.09 19.52
N ILE A 32 -29.17 0.45 18.29
CA ILE A 32 -30.32 1.15 17.65
C ILE A 32 -30.41 2.69 17.78
N ILE A 33 -30.87 3.28 16.65
CA ILE A 33 -31.17 4.69 16.30
C ILE A 33 -29.93 5.38 15.67
N THR A 34 -29.72 5.42 14.35
CA THR A 34 -30.66 5.57 13.21
C THR A 34 -29.95 5.06 11.92
N LYS A 35 -30.56 4.86 10.73
CA LYS A 35 -31.92 5.09 10.19
C LYS A 35 -32.18 4.12 9.02
N VAL A 36 -33.36 3.53 8.91
CA VAL A 36 -33.79 2.69 7.76
C VAL A 36 -35.20 3.12 7.32
N PRO A 37 -35.41 3.57 6.06
CA PRO A 37 -36.75 3.76 5.49
C PRO A 37 -37.39 2.41 5.06
N PRO A 38 -38.72 2.32 4.95
CA PRO A 38 -39.44 1.09 5.27
C PRO A 38 -39.80 0.15 4.10
N HIS A 39 -40.13 -1.08 4.49
CA HIS A 39 -40.97 -2.11 3.85
C HIS A 39 -41.59 -1.87 2.46
N ALA A 40 -41.53 -2.94 1.64
CA ALA A 40 -42.75 -3.65 1.20
C ALA A 40 -42.43 -5.14 0.94
N GLN A 41 -43.43 -6.02 1.14
CA GLN A 41 -43.29 -7.48 1.01
C GLN A 41 -43.59 -7.98 -0.42
N SER A 42 -43.25 -9.25 -0.66
CA SER A 42 -43.31 -9.96 -1.96
C SER A 42 -44.71 -10.05 -2.58
N PRO A 43 -44.79 -10.50 -3.86
CA PRO A 43 -45.26 -11.87 -4.02
C PRO A 43 -44.47 -12.74 -5.01
N LEU A 44 -44.55 -14.05 -4.77
CA LEU A 44 -43.93 -15.13 -5.54
C LEU A 44 -44.69 -15.41 -6.86
N LYS A 45 -44.04 -15.40 -8.04
CA LYS A 45 -44.48 -16.22 -9.19
C LYS A 45 -43.50 -16.38 -10.37
N SER A 46 -43.19 -17.66 -10.63
CA SER A 46 -42.92 -18.31 -11.93
C SER A 46 -41.65 -17.96 -12.74
N PRO A 47 -41.17 -18.92 -13.59
CA PRO A 47 -39.88 -18.82 -14.25
C PRO A 47 -39.98 -18.09 -15.59
N ILE A 48 -39.07 -17.14 -15.82
CA ILE A 48 -38.86 -16.53 -17.14
C ILE A 48 -37.96 -17.45 -17.99
N ALA A 49 -38.37 -17.63 -19.24
CA ALA A 49 -37.74 -18.51 -20.22
C ALA A 49 -36.30 -18.07 -20.58
N PRO A 50 -35.51 -18.92 -21.26
CA PRO A 50 -34.18 -18.54 -21.74
C PRO A 50 -34.25 -17.33 -22.66
N ALA A 51 -33.29 -16.41 -22.52
CA ALA A 51 -33.14 -15.30 -23.46
C ALA A 51 -32.94 -15.83 -24.89
N PRO A 52 -33.51 -15.18 -25.92
CA PRO A 52 -33.35 -15.63 -27.30
C PRO A 52 -31.88 -15.55 -27.73
N ALA A 53 -31.45 -16.54 -28.51
CA ALA A 53 -30.11 -16.57 -29.08
C ALA A 53 -29.87 -15.33 -29.98
N PRO A 54 -28.65 -14.76 -30.01
CA PRO A 54 -28.32 -13.72 -30.95
C PRO A 54 -28.40 -14.26 -32.38
N THR A 55 -29.16 -13.58 -33.23
CA THR A 55 -29.27 -13.90 -34.66
C THR A 55 -27.92 -13.71 -35.36
N PRO A 56 -27.58 -14.55 -36.36
CA PRO A 56 -26.36 -14.38 -37.13
C PRO A 56 -26.52 -13.18 -38.08
N VAL A 57 -25.99 -12.02 -37.68
CA VAL A 57 -25.87 -10.86 -38.57
C VAL A 57 -24.82 -11.17 -39.64
N ALA A 58 -25.19 -10.98 -40.91
CA ALA A 58 -24.36 -11.32 -42.06
C ALA A 58 -22.99 -10.63 -42.05
N ALA A 59 -21.98 -11.33 -42.57
CA ALA A 59 -20.60 -10.83 -42.63
C ALA A 59 -20.48 -9.56 -43.52
N PRO A 60 -19.88 -8.46 -43.03
CA PRO A 60 -19.61 -7.30 -43.86
C PRO A 60 -18.54 -7.62 -44.92
N VAL A 61 -18.83 -7.28 -46.17
CA VAL A 61 -17.86 -7.35 -47.28
C VAL A 61 -16.68 -6.41 -46.96
N LYS A 62 -15.44 -6.89 -47.09
CA LYS A 62 -14.24 -6.06 -46.84
C LYS A 62 -14.20 -4.89 -47.82
N ALA A 63 -14.32 -3.67 -47.30
CA ALA A 63 -13.90 -2.47 -48.02
C ALA A 63 -12.37 -2.48 -48.21
N PRO A 64 -11.83 -1.90 -49.31
CA PRO A 64 -10.39 -1.68 -49.46
C PRO A 64 -9.84 -0.79 -48.33
N PRO A 65 -8.57 -0.96 -47.93
CA PRO A 65 -7.96 -0.09 -46.94
C PRO A 65 -7.84 1.36 -47.47
N PRO A 66 -8.03 2.38 -46.63
CA PRO A 66 -7.79 3.76 -47.03
C PRO A 66 -6.31 3.98 -47.33
N VAL A 67 -6.02 4.69 -48.42
CA VAL A 67 -4.65 5.09 -48.79
C VAL A 67 -4.08 5.98 -47.70
N ALA A 68 -2.92 5.61 -47.15
CA ALA A 68 -2.26 6.41 -46.13
C ALA A 68 -1.81 7.78 -46.69
N PRO A 69 -2.11 8.90 -46.02
CA PRO A 69 -1.57 10.19 -46.43
C PRO A 69 -0.05 10.21 -46.26
N THR A 70 0.65 10.81 -47.21
CA THR A 70 2.11 10.93 -47.18
C THR A 70 2.57 11.83 -46.01
N PRO A 71 3.75 11.58 -45.41
CA PRO A 71 4.22 12.38 -44.29
C PRO A 71 4.59 13.80 -44.76
N VAL A 72 3.75 14.79 -44.43
CA VAL A 72 4.14 16.19 -44.59
C VAL A 72 5.29 16.48 -43.63
N LYS A 73 6.46 16.80 -44.19
CA LYS A 73 7.67 17.11 -43.43
C LYS A 73 7.52 18.48 -42.75
N ILE A 74 6.97 18.47 -41.53
CA ILE A 74 6.87 19.65 -40.67
C ILE A 74 8.29 20.21 -40.45
N PRO A 75 8.56 21.50 -40.76
CA PRO A 75 9.86 22.09 -40.46
C PRO A 75 10.08 22.14 -38.95
N PRO A 76 11.33 21.95 -38.47
CA PRO A 76 11.61 22.00 -37.05
C PRO A 76 11.25 23.38 -36.47
N PRO A 77 10.77 23.46 -35.21
CA PRO A 77 10.49 24.73 -34.57
C PRO A 77 11.77 25.59 -34.50
N PRO A 78 11.66 26.93 -34.59
CA PRO A 78 12.82 27.80 -34.50
C PRO A 78 13.53 27.56 -33.16
N VAL A 79 14.82 27.24 -33.24
CA VAL A 79 15.66 27.03 -32.06
C VAL A 79 15.76 28.35 -31.32
N GLN A 80 15.03 28.48 -30.20
CA GLN A 80 15.19 29.62 -29.30
C GLN A 80 16.56 29.51 -28.64
N SER A 81 17.52 30.27 -29.18
CA SER A 81 18.82 30.51 -28.56
C SER A 81 18.59 31.09 -27.16
N LYS A 82 18.77 30.25 -26.13
CA LYS A 82 18.70 30.71 -24.74
C LYS A 82 19.77 31.77 -24.54
N ALA A 83 19.37 32.92 -23.99
CA ALA A 83 20.32 33.95 -23.59
C ALA A 83 21.38 33.36 -22.64
N PRO A 84 22.65 33.83 -22.71
CA PRO A 84 23.67 33.41 -21.76
C PRO A 84 23.19 33.63 -20.31
N PRO A 85 23.46 32.71 -19.37
CA PRO A 85 23.14 32.93 -17.97
C PRO A 85 23.87 34.18 -17.45
N PRO A 86 23.27 34.98 -16.57
CA PRO A 86 23.93 36.14 -16.00
C PRO A 86 25.19 35.73 -15.22
N PRO A 87 26.22 36.60 -15.13
CA PRO A 87 27.41 36.33 -14.34
C PRO A 87 27.05 35.92 -12.92
N GLN A 88 27.53 34.75 -12.48
CA GLN A 88 27.32 34.32 -11.10
C GLN A 88 28.10 35.25 -10.17
N PRO A 89 27.50 35.72 -9.05
CA PRO A 89 28.24 36.48 -8.06
C PRO A 89 29.41 35.64 -7.51
N PRO A 90 30.52 36.26 -7.09
CA PRO A 90 31.68 35.53 -6.60
C PRO A 90 31.29 34.65 -5.42
N VAL A 91 31.55 33.35 -5.54
CA VAL A 91 31.30 32.38 -4.46
C VAL A 91 32.09 32.79 -3.21
N PRO A 92 31.45 32.89 -2.03
CA PRO A 92 32.17 33.16 -0.79
C PRO A 92 33.25 32.11 -0.56
N VAL A 93 34.50 32.55 -0.43
CA VAL A 93 35.64 31.66 -0.17
C VAL A 93 35.40 30.97 1.18
N LYS A 94 35.12 29.68 1.12
CA LYS A 94 34.76 28.89 2.30
C LYS A 94 35.99 28.71 3.17
N VAL A 95 36.05 29.47 4.27
CA VAL A 95 37.08 29.32 5.31
C VAL A 95 37.21 27.85 5.71
N PRO A 96 38.42 27.28 5.78
CA PRO A 96 38.61 25.89 6.20
C PRO A 96 37.98 25.68 7.59
N PRO A 97 37.18 24.61 7.79
CA PRO A 97 36.68 24.30 9.13
C PRO A 97 37.85 23.98 10.06
N PRO A 98 37.75 24.30 11.37
CA PRO A 98 38.81 24.02 12.32
C PRO A 98 39.13 22.52 12.36
N PRO A 99 40.39 22.14 12.69
CA PRO A 99 40.78 20.74 12.78
C PRO A 99 39.89 20.02 13.78
N ARG A 100 39.19 18.98 13.29
CA ARG A 100 38.25 18.19 14.08
C ARG A 100 39.04 17.44 15.17
N PRO A 101 38.60 17.44 16.44
CA PRO A 101 39.28 16.68 17.49
C PRO A 101 39.44 15.21 17.09
N SER A 102 40.62 14.65 17.33
CA SER A 102 40.91 13.24 16.99
C SER A 102 40.17 12.32 17.96
N VAL A 103 38.96 11.92 17.58
CA VAL A 103 38.21 10.88 18.28
C VAL A 103 38.90 9.54 18.02
N LYS A 104 39.10 8.74 19.07
CA LYS A 104 39.70 7.40 18.97
C LYS A 104 39.05 6.58 17.85
N PRO A 105 39.80 5.74 17.12
CA PRO A 105 39.24 4.89 16.07
C PRO A 105 38.02 4.12 16.59
N PRO A 106 36.84 4.25 15.95
CA PRO A 106 35.71 3.41 16.31
C PRO A 106 36.08 1.95 16.05
N SER A 107 35.63 1.06 16.95
CA SER A 107 35.73 -0.39 16.77
C SER A 107 35.24 -0.80 15.37
N PRO A 108 35.80 -1.86 14.76
CA PRO A 108 35.36 -2.31 13.44
C PRO A 108 33.83 -2.46 13.44
N PRO A 109 33.12 -1.96 12.41
CA PRO A 109 31.68 -1.99 12.39
C PRO A 109 31.22 -3.45 12.42
N ILE A 110 30.62 -3.85 13.53
CA ILE A 110 29.85 -5.09 13.62
C ILE A 110 28.76 -4.97 12.57
N SER A 111 28.95 -5.67 11.44
CA SER A 111 27.96 -5.73 10.37
C SER A 111 26.64 -6.18 10.99
N PRO A 112 25.56 -5.37 10.91
CA PRO A 112 24.30 -5.74 11.53
C PRO A 112 23.83 -7.07 10.94
N PRO A 113 23.25 -7.96 11.76
CA PRO A 113 22.71 -9.22 11.26
C PRO A 113 21.70 -8.94 10.15
N PRO A 114 21.58 -9.81 9.13
CA PRO A 114 20.68 -9.60 8.01
C PRO A 114 19.25 -9.37 8.53
N PRO A 115 18.53 -8.36 8.03
CA PRO A 115 17.23 -7.99 8.56
C PRO A 115 16.25 -9.15 8.42
N SER A 116 15.58 -9.50 9.53
CA SER A 116 14.57 -10.55 9.55
C SER A 116 13.38 -10.19 8.64
N PRO A 117 12.76 -11.19 7.97
CA PRO A 117 11.61 -10.95 7.12
C PRO A 117 10.40 -10.45 7.97
N PRO A 118 9.65 -9.45 7.49
CA PRO A 118 8.53 -8.86 8.21
C PRO A 118 7.36 -9.85 8.37
N ARG A 119 6.93 -10.09 9.61
CA ARG A 119 5.89 -11.06 9.96
C ARG A 119 4.48 -10.48 9.92
N ASN A 120 4.32 -9.16 10.11
CA ASN A 120 3.03 -8.48 10.18
C ASN A 120 3.04 -7.11 9.47
N THR A 121 1.87 -6.50 9.35
CA THR A 121 1.64 -5.19 8.71
C THR A 121 2.44 -4.04 9.32
N LYS A 122 2.75 -4.08 10.63
CA LYS A 122 3.56 -3.04 11.30
C LYS A 122 5.03 -3.14 10.89
N GLU A 123 5.58 -4.36 10.86
CA GLU A 123 6.94 -4.63 10.38
C GLU A 123 7.10 -4.39 8.86
N CYS A 124 6.02 -4.51 8.10
CA CYS A 124 5.99 -4.11 6.69
C CYS A 124 6.15 -2.59 6.46
N TYR A 125 5.78 -1.75 7.43
CA TYR A 125 5.69 -0.31 7.23
C TYR A 125 7.06 0.38 7.01
N PRO A 126 8.10 0.17 7.84
CA PRO A 126 9.43 0.78 7.62
C PRO A 126 10.07 0.46 6.25
N PRO A 127 10.16 -0.82 5.79
CA PRO A 127 10.75 -1.10 4.49
C PRO A 127 9.88 -0.58 3.34
N CYS A 128 8.54 -0.58 3.47
CA CYS A 128 7.67 0.01 2.46
C CYS A 128 7.80 1.54 2.35
N LEU A 129 8.10 2.26 3.45
CA LEU A 129 8.46 3.68 3.38
C LEU A 129 9.73 3.90 2.53
N VAL A 130 10.76 3.08 2.74
CA VAL A 130 12.01 3.14 1.97
C VAL A 130 11.74 2.83 0.49
N ARG A 131 10.97 1.78 0.20
CA ARG A 131 10.55 1.35 -1.13
C ARG A 131 9.84 2.47 -1.89
N CYS A 132 8.88 3.12 -1.25
CA CYS A 132 8.02 4.13 -1.86
C CYS A 132 8.57 5.57 -1.81
N LYS A 133 9.76 5.79 -1.23
CA LYS A 133 10.34 7.14 -1.01
C LYS A 133 10.42 8.01 -2.27
N LEU A 134 10.77 7.41 -3.41
CA LEU A 134 10.92 8.08 -4.71
C LEU A 134 9.70 7.90 -5.64
N HIS A 135 8.65 7.20 -5.18
CA HIS A 135 7.46 6.98 -6.00
C HIS A 135 6.61 8.27 -6.06
N SER A 136 6.21 8.71 -7.26
CA SER A 136 5.43 9.95 -7.43
C SER A 136 4.14 9.97 -6.59
N ARG A 137 3.44 8.83 -6.53
CA ARG A 137 2.25 8.61 -5.70
C ARG A 137 2.60 7.80 -4.45
N LYS A 138 3.26 8.43 -3.47
CA LYS A 138 3.81 7.78 -2.25
C LYS A 138 2.76 6.98 -1.47
N ASN A 139 1.61 7.58 -1.15
CA ASN A 139 0.56 6.94 -0.36
C ASN A 139 -0.07 5.73 -1.07
N VAL A 140 -0.23 5.80 -2.40
CA VAL A 140 -0.74 4.69 -3.22
C VAL A 140 0.26 3.53 -3.24
N CYS A 141 1.54 3.84 -3.43
CA CYS A 141 2.63 2.86 -3.37
C CYS A 141 2.69 2.20 -1.99
N LEU A 142 2.63 2.98 -0.90
CA LEU A 142 2.73 2.49 0.47
C LEU A 142 1.61 1.49 0.79
N ARG A 143 0.36 1.83 0.45
CA ARG A 143 -0.80 0.93 0.62
C ARG A 143 -0.65 -0.38 -0.17
N ALA A 144 -0.18 -0.29 -1.42
CA ALA A 144 0.07 -1.48 -2.24
C ALA A 144 1.22 -2.32 -1.68
N CYS A 145 2.33 -1.70 -1.28
CA CYS A 145 3.49 -2.35 -0.69
C CYS A 145 3.13 -3.10 0.59
N VAL A 146 2.43 -2.46 1.55
CA VAL A 146 2.03 -3.13 2.81
C VAL A 146 1.09 -4.30 2.54
N THR A 147 0.17 -4.19 1.57
CA THR A 147 -0.70 -5.32 1.15
C THR A 147 0.09 -6.48 0.55
N CYS A 148 1.12 -6.19 -0.26
CA CYS A 148 2.00 -7.20 -0.83
C CYS A 148 2.91 -7.83 0.22
N CYS A 149 3.47 -7.01 1.11
CA CYS A 149 4.32 -7.46 2.20
C CYS A 149 3.56 -8.33 3.18
N ASP A 150 2.33 -7.98 3.57
CA ASP A 150 1.59 -8.81 4.51
C ASP A 150 1.23 -10.18 3.92
N ARG A 151 1.00 -10.26 2.61
CA ARG A 151 0.75 -11.53 1.91
C ARG A 151 2.02 -12.35 1.63
N CYS A 152 3.14 -11.69 1.33
CA CYS A 152 4.38 -12.34 0.87
C CYS A 152 5.50 -12.35 1.92
N LYS A 153 5.28 -11.75 3.10
CA LYS A 153 6.21 -11.57 4.23
C LYS A 153 7.61 -11.07 3.83
N CYS A 154 7.66 -10.21 2.82
CA CYS A 154 8.89 -9.68 2.22
C CYS A 154 8.65 -8.35 1.51
N VAL A 155 9.61 -7.42 1.62
CA VAL A 155 9.71 -6.18 0.82
C VAL A 155 11.08 -6.17 0.14
N PRO A 156 11.17 -5.98 -1.19
CA PRO A 156 12.46 -6.06 -1.85
C PRO A 156 13.31 -4.81 -1.60
N PRO A 157 14.65 -4.94 -1.51
CA PRO A 157 15.54 -3.83 -1.18
C PRO A 157 15.57 -2.75 -2.27
N GLY A 158 15.84 -1.51 -1.85
CA GLY A 158 15.85 -0.34 -2.74
C GLY A 158 14.46 0.11 -3.17
N GLN A 159 14.41 1.18 -3.98
CA GLN A 159 13.18 1.86 -4.41
C GLN A 159 12.55 1.26 -5.67
N PHE A 160 13.37 0.63 -6.51
CA PHE A 160 12.99 0.11 -7.83
C PHE A 160 13.64 -1.27 -8.05
N GLY A 161 13.07 -2.08 -8.93
CA GLY A 161 13.62 -3.40 -9.27
C GLY A 161 13.65 -4.39 -8.09
N ASN A 162 14.59 -5.33 -8.13
CA ASN A 162 14.87 -6.33 -7.09
C ASN A 162 13.68 -7.22 -6.67
N LYS A 163 12.58 -7.28 -7.44
CA LYS A 163 11.35 -8.01 -7.05
C LYS A 163 11.60 -9.50 -6.86
N GLU A 164 12.54 -10.05 -7.62
CA GLU A 164 13.00 -11.44 -7.53
C GLU A 164 13.61 -11.80 -6.17
N LYS A 165 14.11 -10.82 -5.39
CA LYS A 165 14.58 -11.04 -4.01
C LYS A 165 13.45 -11.46 -3.06
N CYS A 166 12.20 -11.11 -3.36
CA CYS A 166 11.00 -11.59 -2.67
C CYS A 166 10.25 -12.70 -3.44
N GLY A 167 10.92 -13.32 -4.41
CA GLY A 167 10.41 -14.43 -5.20
C GLY A 167 9.13 -14.13 -5.98
N LYS A 168 8.45 -15.21 -6.39
CA LYS A 168 7.27 -15.14 -7.27
C LYS A 168 6.07 -14.46 -6.62
N CYS A 169 5.94 -14.49 -5.28
CA CYS A 169 4.79 -13.90 -4.59
C CYS A 169 4.71 -12.38 -4.81
N TYR A 170 5.80 -11.66 -4.56
CA TYR A 170 5.83 -10.20 -4.72
C TYR A 170 5.93 -9.81 -6.21
N ALA A 171 6.69 -10.55 -7.01
CA ALA A 171 6.91 -10.24 -8.42
C ALA A 171 5.66 -10.46 -9.30
N ASN A 172 4.95 -11.58 -9.11
CA ASN A 172 3.87 -12.02 -10.02
C ASN A 172 2.47 -11.64 -9.52
N MET A 173 2.35 -10.92 -8.39
CA MET A 173 1.07 -10.40 -7.93
C MET A 173 0.52 -9.34 -8.88
N THR A 174 -0.63 -9.64 -9.49
CA THR A 174 -1.34 -8.75 -10.41
C THR A 174 -2.59 -8.14 -9.77
N THR A 175 -3.10 -7.10 -10.42
CA THR A 175 -4.45 -6.55 -10.22
C THR A 175 -5.44 -7.28 -11.15
N HIS A 176 -6.74 -7.09 -10.94
CA HIS A 176 -7.78 -7.67 -11.83
C HIS A 176 -7.58 -7.28 -13.31
N GLY A 177 -6.98 -6.11 -13.59
CA GLY A 177 -6.62 -5.67 -14.94
C GLY A 177 -5.24 -6.16 -15.44
N GLY A 178 -4.70 -7.27 -14.92
CA GLY A 178 -3.44 -7.88 -15.35
C GLY A 178 -2.15 -7.14 -14.99
N LYS A 179 -2.21 -5.86 -14.59
CA LYS A 179 -1.04 -5.03 -14.26
C LYS A 179 -0.42 -5.45 -12.92
N SER A 180 0.91 -5.36 -12.79
CA SER A 180 1.61 -5.67 -11.53
C SER A 180 1.08 -4.83 -10.36
N LYS A 181 0.65 -5.51 -9.28
CA LYS A 181 0.06 -4.89 -8.08
C LYS A 181 1.11 -4.32 -7.12
N CYS A 182 2.24 -5.01 -6.97
CA CYS A 182 3.28 -4.63 -6.01
C CYS A 182 4.30 -3.66 -6.63
N PRO A 183 4.78 -2.63 -5.89
CA PRO A 183 5.75 -1.65 -6.38
C PRO A 183 7.16 -2.24 -6.57
#